data_AF-A0A516GUR0-F1
#
_entry.id   AF-A0A516GUR0-F1
#
_cell.length_a   1.000
_cell.length_b   1.000
_cell.length_c   1.000
_cell.angle_alpha   90.00
_cell.angle_beta   90.00
_cell.angle_gamma   90.00
#
_symmetry.space_group_name_H-M   'P 1'
#
loop_
_entity.id
_entity.type
_entity.pdbx_description
1 polymer ?
#
loop_
_entity_poly.entity_id
_entity_poly.type
_entity_poly.pdbx_seq_one_letter_code
_entity_poly.pdbx_strand_id
1 'polypeptide(L)'
;MNYIRLLNTAFELFYSDTRLNPTHISLYMALFQEWNSNRFMEEFYVNRRDLMNASKIGSKSTYHRCVSELNLWGYLTYFPSHNPYKGSRIKMTILNTNDLPDLGQYNPVLEQLAEQYHPKNEPPTGHNPPIHVPVVYQHRPTSGQALVPTINNTKQVNTIKQPKGWQEVKLFFFEKDFNADEGKKFFEYYQNRDWKTSNGNDIRDWRAIAINWMDRTELFDPGQLKNKKEVKPKFKDHLKTNKNKNYDQPL
;
A
#
# COMPACT_ATOMS: atom_id res chain seq x y z
N MET A 1 9.23 31.31 -7.44
CA MET A 1 8.22 30.27 -7.22
C MET A 1 8.69 29.39 -6.06
N ASN A 2 7.91 29.22 -4.99
CA ASN A 2 8.28 28.32 -3.89
C ASN A 2 7.68 26.93 -4.16
N TYR A 3 8.51 26.00 -4.63
CA TYR A 3 8.04 24.68 -5.07
C TYR A 3 7.52 23.82 -3.91
N ILE A 4 8.06 24.01 -2.70
CA ILE A 4 7.61 23.30 -1.49
C ILE A 4 6.17 23.71 -1.17
N ARG A 5 5.88 25.01 -1.18
CA ARG A 5 4.51 25.52 -0.97
C ARG A 5 3.56 24.99 -2.04
N LEU A 6 3.95 25.03 -3.31
CA LEU A 6 3.12 24.57 -4.42
C LEU A 6 2.82 23.06 -4.32
N LEU A 7 3.80 22.26 -3.90
CA LEU A 7 3.63 20.84 -3.68
C LEU A 7 2.71 20.54 -2.50
N ASN A 8 2.87 21.27 -1.39
CA ASN A 8 2.00 21.12 -0.21
C ASN A 8 0.55 21.45 -0.55
N THR A 9 0.30 22.53 -1.29
CA THR A 9 -1.05 22.88 -1.75
C THR A 9 -1.62 21.82 -2.70
N ALA A 10 -0.80 21.25 -3.59
CA ALA A 10 -1.24 20.12 -4.41
C ALA A 10 -1.64 18.90 -3.55
N PHE A 11 -0.89 18.60 -2.49
CA PHE A 11 -1.22 17.51 -1.56
C PHE A 11 -2.52 17.75 -0.79
N GLU A 12 -2.79 18.97 -0.35
CA GLU A 12 -4.08 19.32 0.29
C GLU A 12 -5.26 19.09 -0.67
N LEU A 13 -5.08 19.43 -1.95
CA LEU A 13 -6.06 19.17 -3.00
C LEU A 13 -6.18 17.66 -3.30
N PHE A 14 -5.11 16.90 -3.19
CA PHE A 14 -5.16 15.44 -3.36
C PHE A 14 -5.87 14.73 -2.22
N TYR A 15 -5.69 15.23 -1.00
CA TYR A 15 -6.35 14.69 0.18
C TYR A 15 -7.86 14.91 0.13
N SER A 16 -8.30 16.07 -0.36
CA SER A 16 -9.72 16.43 -0.46
C SER A 16 -10.42 15.83 -1.69
N ASP A 17 -9.71 15.61 -2.80
CA ASP A 17 -10.30 15.07 -4.03
C ASP A 17 -10.32 13.54 -4.04
N THR A 18 -11.49 12.96 -3.76
CA THR A 18 -11.70 11.50 -3.77
C THR A 18 -11.68 10.86 -5.16
N ARG A 19 -11.63 11.66 -6.24
CA ARG A 19 -11.58 11.15 -7.63
C ARG A 19 -10.17 10.72 -8.03
N LEU A 20 -9.15 11.17 -7.31
CA LEU A 20 -7.76 10.83 -7.59
C LEU A 20 -7.45 9.40 -7.15
N ASN A 21 -6.66 8.72 -7.99
CA ASN A 21 -6.14 7.39 -7.72
C ASN A 21 -4.63 7.51 -7.50
N PRO A 22 -3.98 6.51 -6.87
CA PRO A 22 -2.51 6.52 -6.71
C PRO A 22 -1.76 6.71 -8.03
N THR A 23 -2.31 6.22 -9.15
CA THR A 23 -1.75 6.42 -10.49
C THR A 23 -1.79 7.88 -10.94
N HIS A 24 -2.84 8.62 -10.59
CA HIS A 24 -2.95 10.05 -10.85
C HIS A 24 -1.90 10.84 -10.08
N ILE A 25 -1.76 10.54 -8.78
CA ILE A 25 -0.77 11.18 -7.91
C ILE A 25 0.64 10.89 -8.42
N SER A 26 0.94 9.63 -8.75
CA SER A 26 2.25 9.24 -9.29
C SER A 26 2.58 9.96 -10.61
N LEU A 27 1.59 10.08 -11.51
CA LEU A 27 1.78 10.80 -12.77
C LEU A 27 1.96 12.31 -12.56
N TYR A 28 1.16 12.92 -11.69
CA TYR A 28 1.31 14.31 -11.32
C TYR A 28 2.70 14.57 -10.73
N MET A 29 3.19 13.70 -9.85
CA MET A 29 4.52 13.83 -9.25
C MET A 29 5.63 13.79 -10.28
N ALA A 30 5.56 12.84 -11.22
CA ALA A 30 6.52 12.78 -12.33
C ALA A 30 6.50 14.07 -13.17
N LEU A 31 5.31 14.61 -13.44
CA LEU A 31 5.15 15.87 -14.16
C LEU A 31 5.66 17.08 -13.39
N PHE A 32 5.42 17.13 -12.09
CA PHE A 32 5.89 18.19 -11.21
C PHE A 32 7.43 18.19 -11.12
N GLN A 33 8.05 17.02 -11.04
CA GLN A 33 9.50 16.87 -11.10
C GLN A 33 10.08 17.36 -12.44
N GLU A 34 9.43 17.00 -13.55
CA GLU A 34 9.82 17.46 -14.88
C GLU A 34 9.67 18.99 -15.02
N TRP A 35 8.60 19.54 -14.44
CA TRP A 35 8.36 20.98 -14.40
C TRP A 35 9.40 21.74 -13.58
N ASN A 36 9.82 21.18 -12.43
CA ASN A 36 10.89 21.72 -11.60
C ASN A 36 12.24 21.70 -12.33
N SER A 37 12.57 20.61 -13.03
CA SER A 37 13.77 20.50 -13.87
C SER A 37 13.78 21.54 -15.00
N ASN A 38 12.59 21.86 -15.54
CA ASN A 38 12.36 22.90 -16.53
C ASN A 38 12.21 24.31 -15.93
N ARG A 39 12.64 24.54 -14.68
CA ARG A 39 12.60 25.85 -13.99
C ARG A 39 11.23 26.52 -13.97
N PHE A 40 10.17 25.73 -13.85
CA PHE A 40 8.78 26.21 -13.81
C PHE A 40 8.35 27.01 -15.05
N MET A 41 8.82 26.62 -16.25
CA MET A 41 8.32 27.19 -17.50
C MET A 41 6.79 27.12 -17.59
N GLU A 42 6.18 28.12 -18.23
CA GLU A 42 4.73 28.17 -18.42
C GLU A 42 4.21 26.93 -19.14
N GLU A 43 4.97 26.43 -20.10
CA GLU A 43 4.71 25.18 -20.79
C GLU A 43 6.01 24.43 -21.05
N PHE A 44 5.97 23.11 -20.99
CA PHE A 44 7.13 22.26 -21.27
C PHE A 44 6.75 21.03 -22.08
N TYR A 45 7.73 20.49 -22.78
CA TYR A 45 7.59 19.27 -23.57
C TYR A 45 7.87 18.05 -22.71
N VAL A 46 7.07 17.01 -22.91
CA VAL A 46 7.20 15.74 -22.20
C VAL A 46 7.26 14.57 -23.15
N ASN A 47 8.14 13.63 -22.82
CA ASN A 47 8.20 12.34 -23.48
C ASN A 47 7.34 11.34 -22.72
N ARG A 48 6.37 10.74 -23.41
CA ARG A 48 5.48 9.71 -22.83
C ARG A 48 6.28 8.55 -22.22
N ARG A 49 7.36 8.09 -22.86
CA ARG A 49 8.14 6.94 -22.37
C ARG A 49 8.78 7.24 -21.02
N ASP A 50 9.35 8.42 -20.89
CA ASP A 50 10.06 8.84 -19.67
C ASP A 50 9.06 9.08 -18.54
N LEU A 51 7.94 9.76 -18.83
CA LEU A 51 6.87 9.95 -17.85
C LEU A 51 6.24 8.64 -17.39
N MET A 52 5.99 7.69 -18.30
CA MET A 52 5.48 6.36 -17.93
C MET A 52 6.44 5.64 -16.98
N ASN A 53 7.74 5.69 -17.25
CA ASN A 53 8.76 5.07 -16.38
C ASN A 53 8.88 5.77 -15.01
N ALA A 54 8.87 7.11 -15.01
CA ALA A 54 8.94 7.91 -13.78
C ALA A 54 7.70 7.69 -12.90
N SER A 55 6.51 7.67 -13.50
CA SER A 55 5.23 7.46 -12.79
C SER A 55 4.89 5.99 -12.51
N LYS A 56 5.77 5.05 -12.88
CA LYS A 56 5.55 3.60 -12.73
C LYS A 56 4.28 3.09 -13.42
N ILE A 57 3.90 3.72 -14.54
CA ILE A 57 2.78 3.29 -15.37
C ILE A 57 3.29 2.41 -16.52
N GLY A 58 2.96 1.13 -16.49
CA GLY A 58 3.34 0.19 -17.56
C GLY A 58 2.44 0.24 -18.80
N SER A 59 1.18 0.68 -18.66
CA SER A 59 0.19 0.65 -19.74
C SER A 59 -0.03 2.02 -20.39
N LYS A 60 0.01 2.06 -21.73
CA LYS A 60 -0.30 3.26 -22.52
C LYS A 60 -1.73 3.74 -22.29
N SER A 61 -2.70 2.82 -22.21
CA SER A 61 -4.11 3.20 -21.99
C SER A 61 -4.30 3.86 -20.63
N THR A 62 -3.66 3.32 -19.59
CA THR A 62 -3.68 3.90 -18.24
C THR A 62 -3.06 5.29 -18.22
N TYR A 63 -1.90 5.47 -18.87
CA TYR A 63 -1.27 6.79 -18.99
C TYR A 63 -2.20 7.81 -19.65
N HIS A 64 -2.77 7.46 -20.81
CA HIS A 64 -3.65 8.36 -21.55
C HIS A 64 -4.94 8.70 -20.80
N ARG A 65 -5.50 7.72 -20.07
CA ARG A 65 -6.65 7.97 -19.20
C ARG A 65 -6.28 8.94 -18.08
N CYS A 66 -5.21 8.66 -17.34
CA CYS A 66 -4.81 9.46 -16.18
C CYS A 66 -4.44 10.90 -16.57
N VAL A 67 -3.72 11.11 -17.67
CA VAL A 67 -3.36 12.47 -18.12
C VAL A 67 -4.60 13.26 -18.59
N SER A 68 -5.57 12.57 -19.20
CA SER A 68 -6.83 13.19 -19.63
C SER A 68 -7.70 13.54 -18.43
N GLU A 69 -7.76 12.67 -17.43
CA GLU A 69 -8.49 12.89 -16.17
C GLU A 69 -7.88 14.08 -15.39
N LEU A 70 -6.55 14.13 -15.23
CA LEU A 70 -5.85 15.27 -14.62
C LEU A 70 -6.10 16.58 -15.37
N ASN A 71 -6.19 16.53 -16.70
CA ASN A 71 -6.54 17.69 -17.53
C ASN A 71 -8.00 18.14 -17.30
N LEU A 72 -8.94 17.19 -17.24
CA LEU A 72 -10.35 17.47 -17.01
C LEU A 72 -10.61 18.06 -15.61
N TRP A 73 -9.87 17.63 -14.60
CA TRP A 73 -9.99 18.13 -13.23
C TRP A 73 -9.22 19.44 -12.99
N GLY A 74 -8.51 19.95 -13.99
CA GLY A 74 -7.84 21.25 -13.92
C GLY A 74 -6.49 21.24 -13.19
N TYR A 75 -5.92 20.08 -12.88
CA TYR A 75 -4.58 19.99 -12.29
C TYR A 75 -3.47 20.38 -13.29
N LEU A 76 -3.73 20.19 -14.58
CA LEU A 76 -2.83 20.56 -15.68
C LEU A 76 -3.63 20.85 -16.95
N THR A 77 -2.98 21.42 -17.95
CA THR A 77 -3.46 21.47 -19.32
C THR A 77 -2.59 20.59 -20.20
N TYR A 78 -3.21 19.62 -20.88
CA TYR A 78 -2.53 18.65 -21.74
C TYR A 78 -2.74 18.97 -23.21
N PHE A 79 -1.64 19.13 -23.95
CA PHE A 79 -1.62 19.34 -25.39
C PHE A 79 -1.02 18.10 -26.07
N PRO A 80 -1.86 17.16 -26.55
CA PRO A 80 -1.39 15.94 -27.17
C PRO A 80 -0.62 16.23 -28.46
N SER A 81 0.42 15.44 -28.70
CA SER A 81 1.21 15.50 -29.93
C SER A 81 1.46 14.08 -30.43
N HIS A 82 1.30 13.91 -31.74
CA HIS A 82 1.58 12.66 -32.43
C HIS A 82 3.04 12.57 -32.91
N ASN A 83 3.83 13.63 -32.74
CA ASN A 83 5.23 13.67 -33.18
C ASN A 83 6.16 13.10 -32.10
N PRO A 84 6.82 11.95 -32.34
CA PRO A 84 7.70 11.32 -31.36
C PRO A 84 8.96 12.12 -31.04
N TYR A 85 9.36 13.08 -31.89
CA TYR A 85 10.54 13.92 -31.68
C TYR A 85 10.24 15.21 -30.91
N LYS A 86 8.98 15.67 -30.90
CA LYS A 86 8.57 16.87 -30.17
C LYS A 86 7.96 16.55 -28.81
N GLY A 87 7.37 15.37 -28.63
CA GLY A 87 6.67 15.03 -27.39
C GLY A 87 5.35 15.80 -27.23
N SER A 88 4.58 15.47 -26.20
CA SER A 88 3.36 16.24 -25.85
C SER A 88 3.75 17.49 -25.06
N ARG A 89 2.91 18.53 -25.09
CA ARG A 89 3.11 19.73 -24.26
C ARG A 89 2.21 19.67 -23.04
N ILE A 90 2.73 20.14 -21.91
CA ILE A 90 1.98 20.25 -20.67
C ILE A 90 2.20 21.62 -20.06
N LYS A 91 1.12 22.20 -19.54
CA LYS A 91 1.12 23.38 -18.68
C LYS A 91 0.59 22.94 -17.32
N MET A 92 1.38 23.12 -16.26
CA MET A 92 0.91 22.82 -14.91
C MET A 92 0.02 23.97 -14.41
N THR A 93 -1.08 23.64 -13.77
CA THR A 93 -1.92 24.68 -13.15
C THR A 93 -1.25 25.12 -11.86
N ILE A 94 -0.99 26.42 -11.72
CA ILE A 94 -0.60 26.99 -10.43
C ILE A 94 -1.86 26.99 -9.58
N LEU A 95 -1.93 26.07 -8.62
CA LEU A 95 -3.02 25.95 -7.67
C LEU A 95 -2.87 27.10 -6.65
N ASN A 96 -3.23 28.31 -7.08
CA ASN A 96 -3.14 29.52 -6.26
C ASN A 96 -4.21 29.45 -5.17
N THR A 97 -3.74 29.34 -3.93
CA THR A 97 -4.45 29.68 -2.71
C THR A 97 -4.71 31.18 -2.71
N ASN A 98 -5.83 31.62 -3.27
CA ASN A 98 -6.20 33.05 -3.18
C ASN A 98 -6.59 33.47 -1.76
N ASP A 99 -6.77 32.55 -0.78
CA ASP A 99 -7.18 32.92 0.59
C ASP A 99 -6.66 31.96 1.69
N LEU A 100 -5.44 31.42 1.60
CA LEU A 100 -4.83 30.81 2.81
C LEU A 100 -3.92 31.83 3.48
N PRO A 101 -4.30 32.38 4.65
CA PRO A 101 -3.39 33.19 5.45
C PRO A 101 -2.19 32.31 5.81
N ASP A 102 -1.02 32.82 5.50
CA ASP A 102 0.29 32.45 6.02
C ASP A 102 0.30 31.16 6.87
N LEU A 103 0.41 29.99 6.21
CA LEU A 103 0.90 28.78 6.88
C LEU A 103 2.43 28.91 7.06
N GLY A 104 2.84 30.02 7.66
CA GLY A 104 4.19 30.38 8.08
C GLY A 104 4.50 29.83 9.47
N GLN A 105 3.91 28.70 9.85
CA GLN A 105 4.38 27.94 11.00
C GLN A 105 5.32 26.85 10.50
N TYR A 106 6.58 27.25 10.38
CA TYR A 106 7.70 26.34 10.57
C TYR A 106 7.42 25.45 11.79
N ASN A 107 7.26 24.15 11.57
CA ASN A 107 7.10 23.18 12.64
C ASN A 107 8.49 22.58 12.94
N PRO A 108 9.16 22.99 14.03
CA PRO A 108 10.53 22.55 14.34
C PRO A 108 10.65 21.04 14.51
N VAL A 109 9.53 20.35 14.76
CA VAL A 109 9.47 18.89 14.86
C VAL A 109 9.73 18.21 13.50
N LEU A 110 9.27 18.80 12.39
CA LEU A 110 9.49 18.24 11.06
C LEU A 110 10.95 18.40 10.60
N GLU A 111 11.63 19.46 11.01
CA GLU A 111 13.06 19.66 10.74
C GLU A 111 13.91 18.67 11.56
N GLN A 112 13.61 18.48 12.84
CA GLN A 112 14.28 17.45 13.67
C GLN A 112 14.07 16.02 13.16
N LEU A 113 12.88 15.70 12.63
CA LEU A 113 12.61 14.39 12.03
C LEU A 113 13.33 14.20 10.69
N ALA A 114 13.50 15.26 9.90
CA ALA A 114 14.26 15.23 8.65
C ALA A 114 15.77 15.07 8.90
N GLU A 115 16.31 15.67 9.95
CA GLU A 115 17.71 15.47 10.36
C GLU A 115 17.99 14.03 10.82
N GLN A 116 17.00 13.35 11.41
CA GLN A 116 17.13 11.94 11.80
C GLN A 116 17.09 10.94 10.62
N TYR A 117 16.73 11.40 9.42
CA TYR A 117 16.61 10.54 8.24
C TYR A 117 17.91 10.49 7.45
N HIS A 118 18.78 9.52 7.79
CA HIS A 118 19.91 9.14 6.94
C HIS A 118 19.54 7.93 6.08
N PRO A 119 19.34 8.08 4.75
CA PRO A 119 19.24 6.93 3.87
C PRO A 119 20.56 6.16 3.93
N LYS A 120 20.51 4.86 4.22
CA LYS A 120 21.67 3.96 4.14
C LYS A 120 22.19 3.93 2.70
N ASN A 121 23.16 4.79 2.40
CA ASN A 121 24.02 4.65 1.24
C ASN A 121 25.23 3.83 1.66
N GLU A 122 25.10 2.50 1.76
CA GLU A 122 26.27 1.62 1.79
C GLU A 122 26.82 1.50 0.36
N PRO A 123 28.05 1.94 0.07
CA PRO A 123 28.73 1.60 -1.17
C PRO A 123 29.26 0.16 -1.07
N PRO A 124 29.00 -0.73 -2.04
CA PRO A 124 29.63 -2.04 -2.05
C PRO A 124 31.06 -1.91 -2.57
N THR A 125 32.02 -1.75 -1.67
CA THR A 125 33.44 -1.82 -2.03
C THR A 125 33.99 -3.21 -1.74
N GLY A 126 34.06 -4.01 -2.81
CA GLY A 126 35.23 -4.83 -3.15
C GLY A 126 35.42 -6.16 -2.43
N HIS A 127 35.07 -7.27 -3.10
CA HIS A 127 35.83 -8.53 -3.07
C HIS A 127 35.99 -9.03 -4.53
N ASN A 128 37.19 -9.51 -4.85
CA ASN A 128 37.74 -9.79 -6.19
C ASN A 128 36.93 -10.78 -7.07
N PRO A 129 37.10 -10.71 -8.41
CA PRO A 129 36.38 -11.58 -9.35
C PRO A 129 37.03 -12.96 -9.47
N PRO A 130 36.24 -14.05 -9.50
CA PRO A 130 36.66 -15.30 -10.11
C PRO A 130 36.08 -15.41 -11.53
N ILE A 131 37.00 -15.39 -12.49
CA ILE A 131 37.05 -16.27 -13.67
C ILE A 131 35.79 -16.34 -14.54
N HIS A 132 35.95 -15.74 -15.73
CA HIS A 132 35.13 -15.81 -16.93
C HIS A 132 34.76 -17.25 -17.32
N VAL A 133 33.49 -17.63 -17.12
CA VAL A 133 32.84 -18.75 -17.82
C VAL A 133 31.62 -18.21 -18.57
N PRO A 134 31.52 -18.37 -19.91
CA PRO A 134 30.34 -17.93 -20.63
C PRO A 134 29.20 -18.95 -20.41
N VAL A 135 28.20 -18.57 -19.63
CA VAL A 135 26.93 -19.32 -19.58
C VAL A 135 26.04 -18.84 -20.72
N VAL A 136 25.81 -19.77 -21.64
CA VAL A 136 24.96 -19.70 -22.82
C VAL A 136 23.51 -19.44 -22.38
N TYR A 137 23.00 -18.23 -22.62
CA TYR A 137 21.55 -18.01 -22.69
C TYR A 137 21.05 -18.37 -24.09
N GLN A 138 20.83 -19.65 -24.35
CA GLN A 138 19.72 -20.01 -25.22
C GLN A 138 18.48 -19.83 -24.38
N HIS A 139 17.48 -19.05 -24.82
CA HIS A 139 16.04 -19.35 -24.76
C HIS A 139 15.34 -18.33 -25.67
N ARG A 140 14.92 -18.86 -26.82
CA ARG A 140 14.17 -18.21 -27.90
C ARG A 140 12.68 -18.17 -27.54
N PRO A 141 11.94 -17.06 -27.70
CA PRO A 141 10.49 -17.12 -27.63
C PRO A 141 9.93 -17.54 -29.00
N THR A 142 9.46 -18.78 -29.07
CA THR A 142 8.63 -19.27 -30.19
C THR A 142 7.21 -18.76 -30.01
N SER A 143 6.65 -18.23 -31.09
CA SER A 143 5.31 -17.69 -31.18
C SER A 143 4.24 -18.73 -30.82
N GLY A 144 3.21 -18.28 -30.09
CA GLY A 144 1.98 -19.03 -29.90
C GLY A 144 0.96 -18.14 -29.20
N GLN A 145 0.10 -17.49 -29.97
CA GLN A 145 -1.08 -16.82 -29.45
C GLN A 145 -2.18 -17.87 -29.19
N ALA A 146 -2.97 -17.66 -28.12
CA ALA A 146 -4.38 -18.02 -28.11
C ALA A 146 -5.16 -17.00 -27.25
N LEU A 147 -6.15 -16.36 -27.87
CA LEU A 147 -7.16 -15.50 -27.25
C LEU A 147 -8.08 -16.31 -26.33
N VAL A 148 -8.40 -15.82 -25.12
CA VAL A 148 -9.77 -15.55 -24.60
C VAL A 148 -9.68 -14.57 -23.42
N PRO A 149 -10.48 -13.48 -23.33
CA PRO A 149 -10.66 -12.72 -22.11
C PRO A 149 -11.82 -13.29 -21.28
N THR A 150 -11.52 -14.02 -20.20
CA THR A 150 -12.52 -14.40 -19.20
C THR A 150 -12.50 -13.41 -18.03
N ILE A 151 -13.41 -12.45 -18.11
CA ILE A 151 -14.24 -11.88 -17.03
C ILE A 151 -13.77 -12.13 -15.57
N ASN A 152 -13.62 -11.03 -14.82
CA ASN A 152 -13.59 -10.90 -13.36
C ASN A 152 -12.39 -11.49 -12.59
N ASN A 153 -11.52 -10.61 -12.09
CA ASN A 153 -10.91 -10.80 -10.76
C ASN A 153 -10.55 -9.45 -10.13
N THR A 154 -11.53 -8.82 -9.51
CA THR A 154 -11.31 -8.06 -8.27
C THR A 154 -10.99 -9.09 -7.18
N LYS A 155 -9.79 -9.69 -7.22
CA LYS A 155 -9.28 -10.43 -6.08
C LYS A 155 -8.34 -9.50 -5.34
N GLN A 156 -8.77 -9.08 -4.16
CA GLN A 156 -7.86 -8.55 -3.16
C GLN A 156 -6.72 -9.55 -3.03
N VAL A 157 -5.51 -9.13 -3.37
CA VAL A 157 -4.29 -9.89 -3.09
C VAL A 157 -4.02 -9.72 -1.59
N ASN A 158 -4.81 -10.38 -0.76
CA ASN A 158 -4.50 -10.56 0.65
C ASN A 158 -3.75 -11.89 0.79
N THR A 159 -2.44 -11.81 0.70
CA THR A 159 -1.54 -12.91 1.09
C THR A 159 -0.32 -12.37 1.82
N ILE A 160 -0.55 -11.60 2.88
CA ILE A 160 0.47 -11.38 3.91
C ILE A 160 0.15 -12.34 5.05
N LYS A 161 0.82 -13.51 5.05
CA LYS A 161 0.60 -14.58 6.03
C LYS A 161 1.05 -14.19 7.44
N GLN A 162 2.07 -13.34 7.54
CA GLN A 162 2.69 -12.88 8.77
C GLN A 162 3.12 -11.41 8.62
N PRO A 163 3.08 -10.60 9.69
CA PRO A 163 3.63 -9.26 9.65
C PRO A 163 5.14 -9.31 9.41
N LYS A 164 5.68 -8.30 8.73
CA LYS A 164 7.14 -8.16 8.47
C LYS A 164 7.94 -7.88 9.75
N GLY A 165 7.26 -7.61 10.86
CA GLY A 165 7.83 -7.42 12.18
C GLY A 165 6.82 -6.81 13.16
N TRP A 166 7.22 -6.67 14.43
CA TRP A 166 6.37 -6.10 15.47
C TRP A 166 5.96 -4.66 15.17
N GLN A 167 6.79 -3.89 14.45
CA GLN A 167 6.48 -2.51 14.05
C GLN A 167 5.24 -2.43 13.17
N GLU A 168 5.00 -3.42 12.30
CA GLU A 168 3.81 -3.46 11.45
C GLU A 168 2.56 -3.72 12.28
N VAL A 169 2.65 -4.57 13.31
CA VAL A 169 1.56 -4.80 14.27
C VAL A 169 1.30 -3.55 15.10
N LYS A 170 2.34 -2.86 15.58
CA LYS A 170 2.18 -1.60 16.34
C LYS A 170 1.45 -0.53 15.51
N LEU A 171 1.87 -0.33 14.26
CA LEU A 171 1.22 0.62 13.36
C LEU A 171 -0.25 0.24 13.11
N PHE A 172 -0.53 -1.05 12.91
CA PHE A 172 -1.88 -1.54 12.70
C PHE A 172 -2.80 -1.34 13.91
N PHE A 173 -2.30 -1.58 15.13
CA PHE A 173 -3.07 -1.35 16.36
C PHE A 173 -3.29 0.14 16.62
N PHE A 174 -2.28 0.98 16.35
CA PHE A 174 -2.41 2.44 16.43
C PHE A 174 -3.41 3.00 15.42
N GLU A 175 -3.39 2.51 14.17
CA GLU A 175 -4.37 2.88 13.13
C GLU A 175 -5.81 2.50 13.51
N LYS A 176 -5.99 1.52 14.39
CA LYS A 176 -7.29 1.10 14.93
C LYS A 176 -7.66 1.78 16.25
N ASP A 177 -6.91 2.83 16.64
CA ASP A 177 -7.06 3.51 17.93
C ASP A 177 -7.02 2.55 19.14
N PHE A 178 -6.32 1.42 18.99
CA PHE A 178 -6.24 0.37 20.00
C PHE A 178 -4.94 0.45 20.81
N ASN A 179 -4.98 0.00 22.07
CA ASN A 179 -3.82 0.13 22.95
C ASN A 179 -2.59 -0.65 22.40
N ALA A 180 -1.44 0.03 22.32
CA ALA A 180 -0.21 -0.53 21.76
C ALA A 180 0.32 -1.74 22.57
N ASP A 181 0.02 -1.80 23.88
CA ASP A 181 0.41 -2.92 24.74
C ASP A 181 -0.33 -4.22 24.36
N GLU A 182 -1.58 -4.12 23.90
CA GLU A 182 -2.33 -5.27 23.39
C GLU A 182 -1.77 -5.77 22.06
N GLY A 183 -1.30 -4.85 21.20
CA GLY A 183 -0.59 -5.21 19.97
C GLY A 183 0.69 -6.00 20.24
N LYS A 184 1.43 -5.65 21.31
CA LYS A 184 2.60 -6.41 21.75
C LYS A 184 2.23 -7.82 22.22
N LYS A 185 1.19 -7.97 23.05
CA LYS A 185 0.69 -9.27 23.51
C LYS A 185 0.23 -10.16 22.35
N PHE A 186 -0.48 -9.57 21.39
CA PHE A 186 -0.90 -10.26 20.17
C PHE A 186 0.30 -10.81 19.39
N PHE A 187 1.32 -9.98 19.17
CA PHE A 187 2.50 -10.38 18.41
C PHE A 187 3.28 -11.51 19.10
N GLU A 188 3.52 -11.40 20.41
CA GLU A 188 4.21 -12.44 21.18
C GLU A 188 3.42 -13.76 21.20
N TYR A 189 2.10 -13.70 21.32
CA TYR A 189 1.24 -14.88 21.32
C TYR A 189 1.33 -15.68 20.01
N TYR A 190 1.31 -15.00 18.86
CA TYR A 190 1.37 -15.65 17.55
C TYR A 190 2.80 -15.97 17.10
N GLN A 191 3.80 -15.23 17.57
CA GLN A 191 5.21 -15.57 17.35
C GLN A 191 5.58 -16.89 18.04
N ASN A 192 5.12 -17.12 19.28
CA ASN A 192 5.35 -18.39 20.00
C ASN A 192 4.57 -19.58 19.41
N ARG A 193 3.60 -19.33 18.52
CA ARG A 193 2.77 -20.34 17.86
C ARG A 193 3.10 -20.50 16.38
N ASP A 194 4.26 -20.00 15.94
CA ASP A 194 4.71 -20.02 14.54
C ASP A 194 3.64 -19.51 13.55
N TRP A 195 2.84 -18.52 13.96
CA TRP A 195 1.74 -17.98 13.16
C TRP A 195 0.75 -19.07 12.67
N LYS A 196 0.41 -20.02 13.54
CA LYS A 196 -0.58 -21.07 13.29
C LYS A 196 -1.86 -20.87 14.10
N THR A 197 -2.97 -21.32 13.52
CA THR A 197 -4.28 -21.42 14.17
C THR A 197 -4.25 -22.56 15.19
N SER A 198 -5.17 -22.56 16.17
CA SER A 198 -5.30 -23.66 17.16
C SER A 198 -5.40 -25.06 16.56
N ASN A 199 -5.81 -25.18 15.30
CA ASN A 199 -5.94 -26.44 14.56
C ASN A 199 -4.66 -26.82 13.79
N GLY A 200 -3.54 -26.10 13.98
CA GLY A 200 -2.25 -26.35 13.33
C GLY A 200 -2.11 -25.77 11.91
N ASN A 201 -3.14 -25.12 11.38
CA ASN A 201 -3.11 -24.52 10.04
C ASN A 201 -2.45 -23.13 10.04
N ASP A 202 -1.69 -22.83 8.99
CA ASP A 202 -1.08 -21.51 8.78
C ASP A 202 -2.12 -20.40 8.68
N ILE A 203 -1.81 -19.26 9.29
CA ILE A 203 -2.62 -18.05 9.19
C ILE A 203 -2.56 -17.48 7.77
N ARG A 204 -3.73 -17.21 7.19
CA ARG A 204 -3.84 -16.62 5.84
C ARG A 204 -3.75 -15.10 5.85
N ASP A 205 -4.32 -14.48 6.88
CA ASP A 205 -4.36 -13.03 7.06
C ASP A 205 -4.25 -12.69 8.55
N TRP A 206 -3.09 -12.18 8.96
CA TRP A 206 -2.85 -11.83 10.35
C TRP A 206 -3.66 -10.61 10.80
N ARG A 207 -4.04 -9.71 9.88
CA ARG A 207 -4.82 -8.50 10.19
C ARG A 207 -6.24 -8.88 10.61
N ALA A 208 -6.84 -9.85 9.93
CA ALA A 208 -8.16 -10.38 10.31
C ALA A 208 -8.16 -11.00 11.72
N ILE A 209 -7.05 -11.65 12.09
CA ILE A 209 -6.90 -12.24 13.42
C ILE A 209 -6.63 -11.15 14.47
N ALA A 210 -5.86 -10.12 14.13
CA ALA A 210 -5.67 -8.96 15.00
C ALA A 210 -6.99 -8.23 15.30
N ILE A 211 -7.87 -8.06 14.31
CA ILE A 211 -9.22 -7.51 14.51
C ILE A 211 -10.02 -8.38 15.48
N ASN A 212 -10.04 -9.71 15.28
CA ASN A 212 -10.72 -10.63 16.20
C ASN A 212 -10.09 -10.62 17.61
N TRP A 213 -8.79 -10.37 17.72
CA TRP A 213 -8.13 -10.17 19.01
C TRP A 213 -8.65 -8.91 19.71
N MET A 214 -8.72 -7.78 18.99
CA MET A 214 -9.26 -6.51 19.49
C MET A 214 -10.71 -6.67 19.97
N ASP A 215 -11.58 -7.26 19.13
CA ASP A 215 -12.99 -7.51 19.46
C ASP A 215 -13.13 -8.35 20.74
N ARG A 216 -12.24 -9.34 20.95
CA ARG A 216 -12.23 -10.15 22.17
C ARG A 216 -11.73 -9.36 23.37
N THR A 217 -10.70 -8.53 23.22
CA THR A 217 -10.17 -7.71 24.32
C THR A 217 -11.16 -6.63 24.75
N GLU A 218 -11.95 -6.04 23.84
CA GLU A 218 -13.02 -5.09 24.19
C GLU A 218 -14.14 -5.75 25.00
N LEU A 219 -14.43 -7.03 24.77
CA LEU A 219 -15.39 -7.80 25.57
C LEU A 219 -14.88 -8.15 26.98
N PHE A 220 -13.58 -7.98 27.25
CA PHE A 220 -12.94 -8.32 28.52
C PHE A 220 -12.29 -7.10 29.19
N ASP A 221 -12.80 -5.89 28.94
CA ASP A 221 -12.40 -4.71 29.72
C ASP A 221 -12.69 -4.97 31.22
N PRO A 222 -11.66 -5.08 32.09
CA PRO A 222 -11.84 -5.39 33.51
C PRO A 222 -12.61 -4.30 34.27
N GLY A 223 -12.84 -3.14 33.63
CA GLY A 223 -13.62 -2.04 34.18
C GLY A 223 -15.12 -2.33 34.35
N GLN A 224 -15.67 -3.33 33.65
CA GLN A 224 -17.10 -3.67 33.74
C GLN A 224 -17.34 -5.17 33.91
N LEU A 225 -17.26 -5.65 35.15
CA LEU A 225 -18.20 -6.59 35.81
C LEU A 225 -17.47 -7.36 36.92
N LYS A 226 -17.56 -6.82 38.14
CA LYS A 226 -17.55 -7.66 39.33
C LYS A 226 -18.79 -8.57 39.23
N ASN A 227 -18.54 -9.88 39.21
CA ASN A 227 -19.39 -11.00 39.66
C ASN A 227 -19.73 -12.07 38.61
N LYS A 228 -19.33 -13.29 38.97
CA LYS A 228 -19.80 -14.65 38.60
C LYS A 228 -19.11 -15.42 37.46
N LYS A 229 -18.28 -16.36 37.97
CA LYS A 229 -18.10 -17.78 37.61
C LYS A 229 -17.39 -18.13 36.31
N GLU A 230 -16.35 -18.95 36.48
CA GLU A 230 -15.64 -19.73 35.48
C GLU A 230 -16.57 -20.31 34.40
N VAL A 231 -16.28 -20.00 33.13
CA VAL A 231 -16.86 -20.72 31.99
C VAL A 231 -15.72 -21.14 31.06
N LYS A 232 -15.44 -22.45 31.07
CA LYS A 232 -14.61 -23.14 30.08
C LYS A 232 -15.18 -22.93 28.66
N PRO A 233 -14.34 -22.80 27.61
CA PRO A 233 -14.85 -22.61 26.26
C PRO A 233 -15.51 -23.91 25.76
N LYS A 234 -16.84 -23.87 25.57
CA LYS A 234 -17.60 -24.91 24.85
C LYS A 234 -17.32 -24.80 23.36
N PHE A 235 -16.49 -25.69 22.83
CA PHE A 235 -16.57 -26.10 21.43
C PHE A 235 -17.88 -26.88 21.27
N LYS A 236 -18.88 -26.31 20.59
CA LYS A 236 -20.10 -27.05 20.24
C LYS A 236 -19.80 -27.90 19.01
N ASP A 237 -19.46 -29.15 19.28
CA ASP A 237 -19.47 -30.22 18.29
C ASP A 237 -20.92 -30.74 18.16
N HIS A 238 -21.48 -30.76 16.95
CA HIS A 238 -22.86 -31.15 16.69
C HIS A 238 -23.01 -32.65 16.36
N LEU A 239 -22.07 -33.49 16.81
CA LEU A 239 -22.19 -34.95 16.77
C LEU A 239 -22.37 -35.50 18.20
N LYS A 240 -23.61 -35.83 18.56
CA LYS A 240 -23.87 -36.76 19.67
C LYS A 240 -24.06 -38.16 19.10
N THR A 241 -23.05 -39.01 19.19
CA THR A 241 -23.24 -40.46 19.07
C THR A 241 -23.26 -41.07 20.47
N ASN A 242 -24.37 -41.70 20.83
CA ASN A 242 -24.46 -42.49 22.06
C ASN A 242 -23.96 -43.90 21.75
N LYS A 243 -22.86 -44.33 22.40
CA LYS A 243 -22.30 -45.70 22.29
C LYS A 243 -22.92 -46.64 23.34
N ASN A 244 -24.24 -46.66 23.45
CA ASN A 244 -24.91 -47.70 24.22
C ASN A 244 -26.16 -48.16 23.46
N LYS A 245 -25.96 -49.13 22.57
CA LYS A 245 -27.04 -49.88 21.91
C LYS A 245 -26.96 -51.31 22.42
N ASN A 246 -27.91 -51.69 23.26
CA ASN A 246 -28.15 -53.09 23.61
C ASN A 246 -28.97 -53.71 22.46
N TYR A 247 -28.41 -54.72 21.80
CA TYR A 247 -29.00 -55.38 20.62
C TYR A 247 -29.76 -56.67 20.97
N ASP A 248 -29.97 -56.97 22.25
CA ASP A 248 -30.54 -58.24 22.70
C ASP A 248 -32.08 -58.26 22.80
N GLN A 249 -32.79 -57.43 22.03
CA GLN A 249 -34.26 -57.52 21.94
C GLN A 249 -34.75 -57.46 20.49
N PRO A 250 -35.44 -58.50 19.99
CA PRO A 250 -36.12 -58.44 18.70
C PRO A 250 -37.42 -57.63 18.83
N LEU A 251 -37.76 -56.91 17.76
CA LEU A 251 -38.97 -56.06 17.62
C LEU A 251 -40.27 -56.88 17.66
#